data_AF-A0A8T4YTB6-F1
#
_entry.id   AF-A0A8T4YTB6-F1
#
_cell.length_a   1.000
_cell.length_b   1.000
_cell.length_c   1.000
_cell.angle_alpha   90.00
_cell.angle_beta   90.00
_cell.angle_gamma   90.00
#
_symmetry.space_group_name_H-M   'P 1'
#
loop_
_entity.id
_entity.type
_entity.pdbx_description
1 polymer ?
#
loop_
_entity_poly.entity_id
_entity_poly.type
_entity_poly.pdbx_seq_one_letter_code
_entity_poly.pdbx_strand_id
1 'polypeptide(L)'
;MYVGRLCLVGVSATGAAVAAYLLSSRTYPERMIDIEGVTAKVVPKKGQPRFYPSHLYYDCIKVVDLKDRRVLLVGNGNHTDYVESMIPRDIDLKEPISEILGVLGCEGDERKTPRIVGIASEDELILGIVSEDRLDVERFKPYPGRAYYVSTYQMQQVGKHCIERFTAENALATINILKKEDPFRSFTDYLGSAAANLSGKRLDLACD
;
A
#
# COMPACT_ATOMS: atom_id res chain seq x y z
N MET A 1 -16.02 -11.42 0.29
CA MET A 1 -16.00 -10.33 1.30
C MET A 1 -15.48 -9.07 0.64
N TYR A 2 -16.06 -7.89 0.87
CA TYR A 2 -15.53 -6.64 0.30
C TYR A 2 -14.68 -5.89 1.31
N VAL A 3 -13.42 -5.61 0.95
CA VAL A 3 -12.43 -4.92 1.81
C VAL A 3 -12.05 -3.53 1.29
N GLY A 4 -12.50 -3.17 0.09
CA GLY A 4 -12.08 -1.94 -0.60
C GLY A 4 -10.61 -2.03 -1.00
N ARG A 5 -9.79 -1.09 -0.54
CA ARG A 5 -8.36 -1.04 -0.86
C ARG A 5 -7.55 -1.64 0.27
N LEU A 6 -6.40 -2.21 -0.04
CA LEU A 6 -5.53 -2.86 0.94
C LEU A 6 -4.08 -2.52 0.68
N CYS A 7 -3.36 -2.19 1.76
CA CYS A 7 -1.93 -1.99 1.79
C CYS A 7 -1.29 -3.14 2.57
N LEU A 8 -0.20 -3.68 2.03
CA LEU A 8 0.60 -4.74 2.62
C LEU A 8 2.05 -4.29 2.69
N VAL A 9 2.69 -4.54 3.82
CA VAL A 9 4.14 -4.38 4.03
C VAL A 9 4.72 -5.65 4.62
N GLY A 10 5.91 -6.05 4.21
CA GLY A 10 6.49 -7.30 4.65
C GLY A 10 7.94 -7.48 4.24
N VAL A 11 8.44 -8.69 4.47
CA VAL A 11 9.72 -9.14 3.96
C VAL A 11 9.51 -10.47 3.25
N SER A 12 10.00 -10.57 2.02
CA SER A 12 10.00 -11.81 1.25
C SER A 12 10.76 -12.92 1.99
N ALA A 13 10.56 -14.16 1.56
CA ALA A 13 11.39 -15.28 2.02
C ALA A 13 12.89 -15.08 1.71
N THR A 14 13.20 -14.26 0.69
CA THR A 14 14.58 -13.90 0.28
C THR A 14 15.16 -12.71 1.07
N GLY A 15 14.41 -12.11 2.00
CA GLY A 15 14.87 -10.98 2.81
C GLY A 15 14.65 -9.61 2.19
N ALA A 16 14.04 -9.51 1.00
CA ALA A 16 13.71 -8.24 0.36
C ALA A 16 12.51 -7.59 1.07
N ALA A 17 12.56 -6.27 1.26
CA ALA A 17 11.41 -5.51 1.70
C ALA A 17 10.30 -5.57 0.64
N VAL A 18 9.06 -5.74 1.08
CA VAL A 18 7.90 -5.85 0.18
C VAL A 18 6.84 -4.83 0.56
N ALA A 19 6.36 -4.10 -0.44
CA ALA A 19 5.14 -3.30 -0.34
C ALA A 19 4.18 -3.73 -1.45
N ALA A 20 2.90 -3.90 -1.12
CA ALA A 20 1.90 -4.28 -2.11
C ALA A 20 0.56 -3.60 -1.88
N TYR A 21 -0.14 -3.39 -2.97
CA TYR A 21 -1.42 -2.71 -3.03
C TYR A 21 -2.45 -3.59 -3.74
N LEU A 22 -3.66 -3.65 -3.20
CA LEU A 22 -4.81 -4.28 -3.84
C LEU A 22 -5.91 -3.23 -4.01
N LEU A 23 -6.36 -3.07 -5.26
CA LEU A 23 -7.44 -2.20 -5.64
C LEU A 23 -8.72 -3.02 -5.81
N SER A 24 -9.68 -2.82 -4.90
CA SER A 24 -11.05 -3.27 -5.07
C SER A 24 -12.04 -2.12 -4.89
N SER A 25 -13.07 -2.10 -5.73
CA SER A 25 -13.97 -0.96 -5.84
C SER A 25 -15.26 -1.30 -6.58
N ARG A 26 -16.39 -1.03 -5.91
CA ARG A 26 -17.74 -1.18 -6.47
C ARG A 26 -18.23 0.04 -7.24
N THR A 27 -17.89 1.24 -6.75
CA THR A 27 -18.40 2.52 -7.28
C THR A 27 -17.61 3.04 -8.46
N TYR A 28 -16.30 2.75 -8.50
CA TYR A 28 -15.40 3.17 -9.57
C TYR A 28 -14.65 1.95 -10.15
N PRO A 29 -15.35 1.06 -10.89
CA PRO A 29 -14.76 -0.16 -11.48
C PRO A 29 -13.88 0.14 -12.71
N GLU A 30 -13.98 1.35 -13.25
CA GLU A 30 -13.26 1.81 -14.45
C GLU A 30 -11.84 2.31 -14.15
N ARG A 31 -11.17 1.63 -13.21
CA ARG A 31 -9.79 1.91 -12.80
C ARG A 31 -8.93 0.67 -12.95
N MET A 32 -7.64 0.90 -13.08
CA MET A 32 -6.60 -0.12 -13.12
C MET A 32 -5.36 0.41 -12.42
N ILE A 33 -4.35 -0.44 -12.27
CA ILE A 33 -3.02 0.00 -11.85
C ILE A 33 -2.11 -0.03 -13.08
N ASP A 34 -1.30 1.01 -13.23
CA ASP A 34 -0.28 1.12 -14.26
C ASP A 34 1.06 1.48 -13.61
N ILE A 35 2.16 1.16 -14.29
CA ILE A 35 3.51 1.45 -13.82
C ILE A 35 4.14 2.53 -14.68
N GLU A 36 4.63 3.58 -14.04
CA GLU A 36 5.41 4.64 -14.66
C GLU A 36 6.76 4.76 -13.94
N GLY A 37 7.83 4.32 -14.61
CA GLY A 37 9.17 4.30 -14.03
C GLY A 37 9.27 3.38 -12.82
N VAL A 38 9.44 3.96 -11.63
CA VAL A 38 9.57 3.24 -10.34
C VAL A 38 8.30 3.36 -9.48
N THR A 39 7.21 3.83 -10.05
CA THR A 39 5.96 4.13 -9.34
C THR A 39 4.81 3.32 -9.91
N ALA A 40 4.02 2.69 -9.05
CA ALA A 40 2.72 2.13 -9.42
C ALA A 40 1.60 3.14 -9.11
N LYS A 41 0.68 3.30 -10.05
CA LYS A 41 -0.33 4.37 -10.05
C LYS A 41 -1.71 3.78 -10.26
N VAL A 42 -2.68 4.19 -9.48
CA VAL A 42 -4.10 3.93 -9.79
C VAL A 42 -4.54 4.95 -10.82
N VAL A 43 -4.97 4.45 -11.98
CA VAL A 43 -5.35 5.26 -13.14
C VAL A 43 -6.70 4.81 -13.70
N PRO A 44 -7.42 5.66 -14.45
CA PRO A 44 -8.59 5.23 -15.21
C PRO A 44 -8.19 4.21 -16.27
N LYS A 45 -9.08 3.26 -16.59
CA LYS A 45 -8.86 2.34 -17.73
C LYS A 45 -8.73 3.13 -19.04
N LYS A 46 -7.98 2.58 -20.00
CA LYS A 46 -7.84 3.18 -21.34
C LYS A 46 -9.20 3.43 -21.97
N GLY A 47 -9.42 4.63 -22.51
CA GLY A 47 -10.68 5.03 -23.16
C GLY A 47 -11.69 5.72 -22.24
N GLN A 48 -11.39 5.86 -20.95
CA GLN A 48 -12.20 6.68 -20.04
C GLN A 48 -12.10 8.18 -20.36
N PRO A 49 -13.13 8.99 -19.99
CA PRO A 49 -13.15 10.42 -20.27
C PRO A 49 -11.90 11.15 -19.74
N ARG A 50 -11.47 12.20 -20.46
CA ARG A 50 -10.30 13.02 -20.08
C ARG A 50 -10.44 13.69 -18.71
N PHE A 51 -11.67 13.88 -18.24
CA PHE A 51 -12.01 14.45 -16.93
C PHE A 51 -12.51 13.35 -15.99
N TYR A 52 -11.61 12.46 -15.56
CA TYR A 52 -11.87 11.54 -14.46
C TYR A 52 -11.58 12.27 -13.13
N PRO A 53 -12.37 12.06 -12.05
CA PRO A 53 -12.16 12.76 -10.79
C PRO A 53 -10.74 12.59 -10.27
N SER A 54 -10.05 13.69 -9.97
CA SER A 54 -8.62 13.69 -9.63
C SER A 54 -8.28 12.88 -8.38
N HIS A 55 -9.19 12.80 -7.41
CA HIS A 55 -9.00 12.00 -6.19
C HIS A 55 -9.02 10.48 -6.44
N LEU A 56 -9.40 10.04 -7.64
CA LEU A 56 -9.35 8.64 -8.06
C LEU A 56 -8.04 8.26 -8.76
N TYR A 57 -7.17 9.24 -9.01
CA TYR A 57 -5.83 9.08 -9.55
C TYR A 57 -4.80 9.33 -8.46
N TYR A 58 -3.91 8.38 -8.19
CA TYR A 58 -2.88 8.51 -7.18
C TYR A 58 -1.78 7.48 -7.32
N ASP A 59 -0.62 7.81 -6.77
CA ASP A 59 0.50 6.89 -6.64
C ASP A 59 0.21 5.93 -5.48
N CYS A 60 0.04 4.65 -5.81
CA CYS A 60 -0.26 3.62 -4.82
C CYS A 60 0.99 2.92 -4.30
N ILE A 61 2.09 2.87 -5.06
CA ILE A 61 3.41 2.44 -4.59
C ILE A 61 4.47 3.39 -5.13
N LYS A 62 5.34 3.89 -4.25
CA LYS A 62 6.48 4.77 -4.58
C LYS A 62 7.76 4.21 -3.98
N VAL A 63 8.90 4.52 -4.60
CA VAL A 63 10.22 4.31 -4.03
C VAL A 63 10.76 5.65 -3.56
N VAL A 64 11.09 5.75 -2.28
CA VAL A 64 11.63 6.98 -1.68
C VAL A 64 13.12 6.77 -1.42
N ASP A 65 13.94 7.58 -2.09
CA ASP A 65 15.38 7.65 -1.85
C ASP A 65 15.66 8.51 -0.60
N LEU A 66 16.20 7.87 0.44
CA LEU A 66 16.77 8.54 1.60
C LEU A 66 18.29 8.61 1.44
N LYS A 67 18.94 9.39 2.31
CA LYS A 67 20.40 9.62 2.27
C LYS A 67 21.21 8.32 2.18
N ASP A 68 20.85 7.32 2.99
CA ASP A 68 21.64 6.10 3.17
C ASP A 68 20.90 4.81 2.75
N ARG A 69 19.60 4.90 2.40
CA ARG A 69 18.77 3.73 2.03
C ARG A 69 17.60 4.12 1.13
N ARG A 70 16.93 3.12 0.57
CA ARG A 70 15.64 3.27 -0.13
C ARG A 70 14.54 2.64 0.71
N VAL A 71 13.35 3.19 0.63
CA VAL A 71 12.16 2.61 1.25
C VAL A 71 11.03 2.55 0.24
N LEU A 72 10.15 1.55 0.40
CA LEU A 72 8.92 1.44 -0.35
C LEU A 72 7.81 2.13 0.44
N LEU A 73 7.03 2.97 -0.22
CA LEU A 73 5.84 3.62 0.34
C LEU A 73 4.62 3.11 -0.41
N VAL A 74 3.56 2.72 0.30
CA VAL A 74 2.30 2.24 -0.28
C VAL A 74 1.12 2.95 0.36
N GLY A 75 0.11 3.34 -0.42
CA GLY A 75 -1.07 4.04 0.11
C GLY A 75 -2.27 4.04 -0.82
N ASN A 76 -3.46 4.32 -0.27
CA ASN A 76 -4.72 4.23 -1.03
C ASN A 76 -5.25 5.56 -1.59
N GLY A 77 -4.41 6.61 -1.67
CA GLY A 77 -4.81 7.92 -2.17
C GLY A 77 -3.69 8.94 -2.16
N ASN A 78 -3.97 10.19 -2.55
CA ASN A 78 -2.98 11.29 -2.69
C ASN A 78 -2.17 11.60 -1.42
N HIS A 79 -2.59 11.12 -0.26
CA HIS A 79 -1.83 11.24 0.99
C HIS A 79 -0.47 10.54 0.93
N THR A 80 -0.30 9.55 0.04
CA THR A 80 1.00 8.96 -0.28
C THR A 80 2.03 10.02 -0.68
N ASP A 81 1.65 11.03 -1.46
CA ASP A 81 2.55 12.09 -1.91
C ASP A 81 2.96 13.02 -0.77
N TYR A 82 2.03 13.31 0.15
CA TYR A 82 2.33 14.14 1.32
C TYR A 82 3.28 13.41 2.27
N VAL A 83 3.06 12.11 2.52
CA VAL A 83 3.96 11.28 3.33
C VAL A 83 5.35 11.22 2.69
N GLU A 84 5.44 10.98 1.37
CA GLU A 84 6.71 11.01 0.65
C GLU A 84 7.44 12.35 0.82
N SER A 85 6.74 13.48 0.74
CA SER A 85 7.37 14.81 0.85
C SER A 85 7.97 15.11 2.24
N MET A 86 7.50 14.39 3.26
CA MET A 86 7.87 14.58 4.66
C MET A 86 8.95 13.58 5.10
N ILE A 87 8.92 12.34 4.59
CA ILE A 87 9.92 11.29 4.86
C ILE A 87 11.40 11.75 4.74
N PRO A 88 11.83 12.52 3.72
CA PRO A 88 13.22 12.98 3.61
C PRO A 88 13.69 13.93 4.74
N ARG A 89 12.77 14.44 5.56
CA ARG A 89 13.06 15.42 6.62
C ARG A 89 13.23 14.78 7.98
N ASP A 90 12.68 13.58 8.19
CA ASP A 90 12.56 12.95 9.50
C ASP A 90 13.47 11.72 9.65
N ILE A 91 13.98 11.54 10.87
CA ILE A 91 14.79 10.37 11.24
C ILE A 91 13.86 9.18 11.56
N ASP A 92 12.64 9.45 12.04
CA ASP A 92 11.62 8.44 12.33
C ASP A 92 10.55 8.41 11.23
N LEU A 93 10.52 7.33 10.45
CA LEU A 93 9.57 7.14 9.34
C LEU A 93 8.10 7.01 9.77
N LYS A 94 7.84 6.82 11.08
CA LYS A 94 6.50 6.75 11.65
C LYS A 94 5.88 8.14 11.83
N GLU A 95 6.69 9.15 12.13
CA GLU A 95 6.22 10.52 12.38
C GLU A 95 5.51 11.11 11.16
N PRO A 96 6.06 11.04 9.93
CA PRO A 96 5.37 11.48 8.72
C PRO A 96 3.99 10.87 8.52
N ILE A 97 3.86 9.56 8.76
CA ILE A 97 2.58 8.87 8.64
C ILE A 97 1.60 9.42 9.69
N SER A 98 2.04 9.53 10.94
CA SER A 98 1.18 9.96 12.04
C SER A 98 0.68 11.40 11.85
N GLU A 99 1.56 12.31 11.44
CA GLU A 99 1.22 13.71 11.17
C GLU A 99 0.26 13.83 9.99
N ILE A 100 0.60 13.25 8.83
CA ILE A 100 -0.24 13.37 7.63
C ILE A 100 -1.61 12.75 7.83
N LEU A 101 -1.68 11.54 8.43
CA LEU A 101 -2.96 10.92 8.72
C LEU A 101 -3.78 11.73 9.74
N GLY A 102 -3.13 12.30 10.76
CA GLY A 102 -3.80 13.11 11.78
C GLY A 102 -4.36 14.43 11.23
N VAL A 103 -3.63 15.07 10.33
CA VAL A 103 -4.06 16.32 9.69
C VAL A 103 -5.18 16.07 8.67
N LEU A 104 -5.08 15.02 7.85
CA LEU A 104 -6.03 14.79 6.77
C LEU A 104 -7.30 14.06 7.22
N GLY A 105 -7.23 13.23 8.25
CA GLY A 105 -8.31 12.33 8.62
C GLY A 105 -8.68 11.35 7.51
N CYS A 106 -9.90 10.81 7.58
CA CYS A 106 -10.45 9.96 6.52
C CYS A 106 -10.71 10.75 5.21
N GLU A 107 -11.03 10.04 4.12
CA GLU A 107 -11.42 10.66 2.86
C GLU A 107 -12.70 11.48 3.03
N GLY A 108 -12.78 12.63 2.35
CA GLY A 108 -13.94 13.52 2.35
C GLY A 108 -15.14 13.02 1.53
N ASP A 109 -15.24 11.70 1.33
CA ASP A 109 -16.34 11.06 0.60
C ASP A 109 -17.53 10.75 1.54
N GLU A 110 -18.65 10.32 0.96
CA GLU A 110 -19.86 9.98 1.73
C GLU A 110 -19.66 8.79 2.69
N ARG A 111 -18.67 7.93 2.40
CA ARG A 111 -18.39 6.72 3.19
C ARG A 111 -17.34 6.95 4.26
N LYS A 112 -16.79 8.16 4.34
CA LYS A 112 -15.71 8.53 5.25
C LYS A 112 -14.58 7.52 5.17
N THR A 113 -14.22 7.17 3.93
CA THR A 113 -13.36 6.01 3.68
C THR A 113 -12.00 6.20 4.37
N PRO A 114 -11.51 5.21 5.13
CA PRO A 114 -10.23 5.35 5.81
C PRO A 114 -9.06 5.59 4.84
N ARG A 115 -8.07 6.36 5.29
CA ARG A 115 -6.76 6.40 4.64
C ARG A 115 -5.86 5.36 5.27
N ILE A 116 -5.21 4.57 4.44
CA ILE A 116 -4.24 3.55 4.81
C ILE A 116 -2.94 3.79 4.06
N VAL A 117 -1.84 3.66 4.79
CA VAL A 117 -0.49 3.87 4.25
C VAL A 117 0.48 2.91 4.93
N GLY A 118 1.54 2.55 4.25
CA GLY A 118 2.59 1.71 4.80
C GLY A 118 3.96 2.05 4.23
N ILE A 119 4.99 1.79 5.03
CA ILE A 119 6.39 1.87 4.62
C ILE A 119 7.03 0.50 4.81
N ALA A 120 7.79 0.04 3.83
CA ALA A 120 8.59 -1.17 3.92
C ALA A 120 10.05 -0.88 3.59
N SER A 121 10.95 -1.35 4.45
CA SER A 121 12.39 -1.36 4.26
C SER A 121 12.97 -2.64 4.85
N GLU A 122 14.25 -2.90 4.61
CA GLU A 122 14.93 -4.09 5.16
C GLU A 122 15.02 -4.04 6.70
N ASP A 123 14.97 -2.85 7.31
CA ASP A 123 15.15 -2.65 8.76
C ASP A 123 13.85 -2.35 9.52
N GLU A 124 12.81 -1.91 8.81
CA GLU A 124 11.59 -1.41 9.42
C GLU A 124 10.37 -1.56 8.50
N LEU A 125 9.25 -2.00 9.09
CA LEU A 125 7.94 -2.01 8.47
C LEU A 125 6.99 -1.12 9.28
N ILE A 126 6.17 -0.33 8.63
CA ILE A 126 5.17 0.53 9.28
C ILE A 126 3.85 0.40 8.53
N LEU A 127 2.73 0.30 9.26
CA LEU A 127 1.38 0.49 8.71
C LEU A 127 0.64 1.54 9.53
N GLY A 128 -0.12 2.36 8.83
CA GLY A 128 -1.00 3.37 9.40
C GLY A 128 -2.40 3.31 8.81
N ILE A 129 -3.38 3.62 9.64
CA ILE A 129 -4.76 3.83 9.25
C ILE A 129 -5.36 5.02 10.01
N VAL A 130 -6.18 5.81 9.33
CA VAL A 130 -7.08 6.78 9.97
C VAL A 130 -8.50 6.62 9.44
N SER A 131 -9.45 6.45 10.36
CA SER A 131 -10.90 6.49 10.17
C SER A 131 -11.48 7.67 10.97
N GLU A 132 -12.80 7.83 10.99
CA GLU A 132 -13.46 8.89 11.79
C GLU A 132 -13.20 8.77 13.30
N ASP A 133 -13.00 7.55 13.78
CA ASP A 133 -12.96 7.19 15.19
C ASP A 133 -11.60 6.67 15.66
N ARG A 134 -10.65 6.46 14.74
CA ARG A 134 -9.35 5.87 15.05
C ARG A 134 -8.25 6.48 14.18
N LEU A 135 -7.12 6.77 14.80
CA LEU A 135 -5.83 6.90 14.14
C LEU A 135 -4.90 5.89 14.81
N ASP A 136 -4.35 4.99 14.01
CA ASP A 136 -3.45 3.95 14.49
C ASP A 136 -2.27 3.80 13.54
N VAL A 137 -1.07 3.79 14.10
CA VAL A 137 0.18 3.67 13.36
C VAL A 137 1.11 2.78 14.17
N GLU A 138 1.50 1.65 13.59
CA GLU A 138 2.30 0.64 14.25
C GLU A 138 3.56 0.33 13.45
N ARG A 139 4.64 0.05 14.19
CA ARG A 139 5.93 -0.37 13.67
C ARG A 139 6.09 -1.86 13.93
N PHE A 140 6.52 -2.58 12.91
CA PHE A 140 6.85 -3.99 13.00
C PHE A 140 8.33 -4.20 12.70
N LYS A 141 8.93 -5.11 13.47
CA LYS A 141 10.26 -5.61 13.12
C LYS A 141 10.15 -6.47 11.84
N PRO A 142 11.00 -6.24 10.83
CA PRO A 142 11.04 -7.07 9.64
C PRO A 142 11.44 -8.50 10.01
N TYR A 143 10.71 -9.47 9.45
CA TYR A 143 11.01 -10.89 9.58
C TYR A 143 10.86 -11.54 8.20
N PRO A 144 11.92 -12.16 7.64
CA PRO A 144 11.83 -12.85 6.36
C PRO A 144 10.68 -13.85 6.34
N GLY A 145 9.88 -13.80 5.28
CA GLY A 145 8.70 -14.64 5.14
C GLY A 145 7.49 -14.19 5.96
N ARG A 146 7.45 -12.95 6.44
CA ARG A 146 6.27 -12.37 7.11
C ARG A 146 5.81 -11.08 6.43
N ALA A 147 4.49 -10.92 6.31
CA ALA A 147 3.87 -9.68 5.88
C ALA A 147 2.68 -9.30 6.76
N TYR A 148 2.40 -8.01 6.88
CA TYR A 148 1.25 -7.44 7.56
C TYR A 148 0.42 -6.65 6.55
N TYR A 149 -0.90 -6.58 6.76
CA TYR A 149 -1.76 -5.82 5.87
C TYR A 149 -2.92 -5.16 6.61
N VAL A 150 -3.42 -4.08 6.03
CA VAL A 150 -4.60 -3.36 6.48
C VAL A 150 -5.45 -2.98 5.28
N SER A 151 -6.76 -2.95 5.43
CA SER A 151 -7.69 -2.55 4.38
C SER A 151 -8.63 -1.45 4.82
N THR A 152 -9.19 -0.73 3.84
CA THR A 152 -10.14 0.36 4.10
C THR A 152 -11.43 -0.11 4.76
N TYR A 153 -11.81 -1.38 4.57
CA TYR A 153 -12.98 -2.00 5.22
C TYR A 153 -12.65 -3.41 5.72
N GLN A 154 -13.32 -3.86 6.78
CA GLN A 154 -13.20 -5.18 7.44
C GLN A 154 -11.85 -5.43 8.16
N MET A 155 -10.71 -5.35 7.47
CA MET A 155 -9.38 -5.67 8.02
C MET A 155 -8.65 -4.41 8.47
N GLN A 156 -9.26 -3.63 9.36
CA GLN A 156 -8.77 -2.30 9.73
C GLN A 156 -7.90 -2.25 11.00
N GLN A 157 -7.70 -3.37 11.69
CA GLN A 157 -6.86 -3.43 12.90
C GLN A 157 -5.41 -3.64 12.47
N VAL A 158 -4.57 -2.63 12.70
CA VAL A 158 -3.14 -2.70 12.40
C VAL A 158 -2.50 -3.81 13.25
N GLY A 159 -1.54 -4.54 12.68
CA GLY A 159 -0.82 -5.64 13.34
C GLY A 159 -1.58 -6.95 13.52
N LYS A 160 -2.93 -6.93 13.51
CA LYS A 160 -3.75 -8.14 13.69
C LYS A 160 -3.71 -9.10 12.51
N HIS A 161 -3.59 -8.57 11.30
CA HIS A 161 -3.69 -9.35 10.07
C HIS A 161 -2.31 -9.50 9.44
N CYS A 162 -1.84 -10.75 9.36
CA CYS A 162 -0.53 -11.08 8.83
C CYS A 162 -0.54 -12.37 8.01
N ILE A 163 0.49 -12.51 7.17
CA ILE A 163 0.86 -13.73 6.47
C ILE A 163 2.13 -14.24 7.13
N GLU A 164 2.05 -15.33 7.89
CA GLU A 164 3.18 -15.92 8.63
C GLU A 164 4.13 -16.75 7.75
N ARG A 165 3.68 -17.14 6.55
CA ARG A 165 4.47 -17.88 5.55
C ARG A 165 4.41 -17.19 4.21
N PHE A 166 4.91 -15.97 4.16
CA PHE A 166 4.94 -15.14 2.96
C PHE A 166 6.08 -15.57 2.02
N THR A 167 5.77 -16.49 1.11
CA THR A 167 6.75 -17.14 0.22
C THR A 167 6.99 -16.40 -1.10
N ALA A 168 6.54 -15.16 -1.24
CA ALA A 168 6.76 -14.41 -2.48
C ALA A 168 8.25 -14.14 -2.69
N GLU A 169 8.76 -14.51 -3.86
CA GLU A 169 10.17 -14.29 -4.22
C GLU A 169 10.39 -13.02 -5.06
N ASN A 170 9.32 -12.52 -5.69
CA ASN A 170 9.30 -11.37 -6.59
C ASN A 170 7.93 -10.68 -6.53
N ALA A 171 7.82 -9.50 -7.13
CA ALA A 171 6.59 -8.69 -7.15
C ALA A 171 5.40 -9.46 -7.74
N LEU A 172 5.61 -10.20 -8.83
CA LEU A 172 4.55 -10.99 -9.47
C LEU A 172 4.05 -12.13 -8.57
N ALA A 173 4.94 -12.75 -7.77
CA ALA A 173 4.55 -13.75 -6.79
C ALA A 173 3.66 -13.14 -5.69
N THR A 174 3.99 -11.93 -5.21
CA THR A 174 3.14 -11.18 -4.26
C THR A 174 1.75 -10.92 -4.85
N ILE A 175 1.67 -10.49 -6.12
CA ILE A 175 0.38 -10.30 -6.81
C ILE A 175 -0.40 -11.62 -6.89
N ASN A 176 0.26 -12.74 -7.20
CA ASN A 176 -0.41 -14.04 -7.23
C ASN A 176 -0.98 -14.44 -5.87
N ILE A 177 -0.27 -14.19 -4.77
CA ILE A 177 -0.78 -14.40 -3.40
C ILE A 177 -2.05 -13.58 -3.18
N LEU A 178 -2.01 -12.27 -3.48
CA LEU A 178 -3.15 -11.36 -3.31
C LEU A 178 -4.37 -11.72 -4.17
N LYS A 179 -4.22 -12.56 -5.19
CA LYS A 179 -5.33 -13.01 -6.06
C LYS A 179 -5.85 -14.40 -5.71
N LYS A 180 -4.95 -15.32 -5.40
CA LYS A 180 -5.24 -16.76 -5.47
C LYS A 180 -5.25 -17.44 -4.10
N GLU A 181 -4.65 -16.82 -3.09
CA GLU A 181 -4.50 -17.42 -1.77
C GLU A 181 -5.53 -16.87 -0.78
N ASP A 182 -5.86 -17.67 0.24
CA ASP A 182 -6.69 -17.21 1.34
C ASP A 182 -5.90 -16.23 2.24
N PRO A 183 -6.57 -15.20 2.80
CA PRO A 183 -8.00 -14.89 2.64
C PRO A 183 -8.31 -14.10 1.36
N PHE A 184 -7.30 -13.64 0.61
CA PHE A 184 -7.42 -12.66 -0.47
C PHE A 184 -8.29 -13.12 -1.64
N ARG A 185 -8.25 -14.41 -2.01
CA ARG A 185 -9.11 -14.98 -3.08
C ARG A 185 -10.60 -14.83 -2.82
N SER A 186 -11.00 -14.64 -1.56
CA SER A 186 -12.39 -14.42 -1.16
C SER A 186 -12.83 -12.96 -1.32
N PHE A 187 -11.89 -12.05 -1.63
CA PHE A 187 -12.18 -10.63 -1.75
C PHE A 187 -12.86 -10.33 -3.08
N THR A 188 -13.98 -9.58 -3.02
CA THR A 188 -14.80 -9.27 -4.20
C THR A 188 -14.39 -7.95 -4.84
N ASP A 189 -14.88 -7.71 -6.05
CA ASP A 189 -14.73 -6.43 -6.75
C ASP A 189 -13.26 -6.06 -7.04
N TYR A 190 -12.41 -7.08 -7.23
CA TYR A 190 -11.00 -6.93 -7.57
C TYR A 190 -10.83 -6.25 -8.93
N LEU A 191 -9.99 -5.21 -8.98
CA LEU A 191 -9.66 -4.49 -10.21
C LEU A 191 -8.19 -4.63 -10.63
N GLY A 192 -7.29 -4.93 -9.68
CA GLY A 192 -5.86 -5.08 -9.93
C GLY A 192 -5.05 -4.98 -8.63
N SER A 193 -3.79 -5.37 -8.72
CA SER A 193 -2.80 -5.26 -7.65
C SER A 193 -1.47 -4.78 -8.22
N ALA A 194 -0.67 -4.18 -7.34
CA ALA A 194 0.74 -3.94 -7.60
C ALA A 194 1.57 -4.39 -6.40
N ALA A 195 2.82 -4.74 -6.66
CA ALA A 195 3.77 -5.08 -5.62
C ALA A 195 5.18 -4.63 -6.01
N ALA A 196 5.96 -4.29 -5.01
CA ALA A 196 7.36 -3.95 -5.14
C ALA A 196 8.18 -4.78 -4.15
N ASN A 197 9.28 -5.36 -4.63
CA ASN A 197 10.32 -5.98 -3.81
C ASN A 197 11.58 -5.11 -3.92
N LEU A 198 12.16 -4.76 -2.78
CA LEU A 198 13.37 -3.95 -2.68
C LEU A 198 14.43 -4.72 -1.90
N SER A 199 15.58 -4.96 -2.52
CA SER A 199 16.76 -5.50 -1.85
C SER A 199 17.99 -4.66 -2.19
N GLY A 200 18.54 -3.98 -1.18
CA GLY A 200 19.51 -2.90 -1.36
C GLY A 200 19.03 -1.85 -2.38
N LYS A 201 19.68 -1.78 -3.55
CA LYS A 201 19.30 -0.86 -4.66
C LYS A 201 18.44 -1.51 -5.73
N ARG A 202 18.26 -2.84 -5.70
CA ARG A 202 17.51 -3.59 -6.71
C ARG A 202 16.02 -3.49 -6.41
N LEU A 203 15.28 -2.89 -7.33
CA LEU A 203 13.83 -2.84 -7.33
C LEU A 203 13.28 -3.86 -8.33
N ASP A 204 12.29 -4.62 -7.90
CA ASP A 204 11.41 -5.41 -8.74
C ASP A 204 9.98 -4.92 -8.49
N LEU A 205 9.31 -4.40 -9.52
CA LEU A 205 8.00 -3.76 -9.45
C LEU A 205 7.10 -4.34 -10.53
N ALA A 206 5.89 -4.77 -10.15
CA ALA A 206 4.91 -5.34 -11.08
C ALA A 206 3.49 -4.90 -10.72
N CYS A 207 2.59 -4.95 -11.71
CA CYS A 207 1.15 -4.81 -11.56
C CYS A 207 0.41 -5.74 -12.52
N ASP A 208 -0.90 -5.90 -12.36
CA ASP A 208 -1.76 -6.76 -13.21
C ASP A 208 -3.13 -6.15 -13.58
#